data_AF-A0A956FQJ2-F1
#
_entry.id   AF-A0A956FQJ2-F1
#
_cell.length_a   1.000
_cell.length_b   1.000
_cell.length_c   1.000
_cell.angle_alpha   90.00
_cell.angle_beta   90.00
_cell.angle_gamma   90.00
#
_symmetry.space_group_name_H-M   'P 1'
#
loop_
_entity.id
_entity.type
_entity.pdbx_description
1 polymer ?
#
loop_
_entity_poly.entity_id
_entity_poly.type
_entity_poly.pdbx_seq_one_letter_code
_entity_poly.pdbx_strand_id
1 'polypeptide(L)'
;AFHSSGYTEIVAYFQVRPWVIWAFRLSRPIRFLLAPKALRDAAGKLAARLYRGPDERARARNGARIWARAEDRDGNAVTMLLRGPDGYQLTVDAALAAVDAVLAGEVEPGGYTPAMAFGAGFLDRLAGVSVSDAPA
;
A
#
# COMPACT_ATOMS: atom_id res chain seq x y z
N ALA A 1 -7.49 9.28 4.34
CA ALA A 1 -8.52 8.46 5.02
C ALA A 1 -9.37 9.33 5.94
N PHE A 2 -8.88 9.80 7.10
CA PHE A 2 -9.70 10.63 8.02
C PHE A 2 -10.36 11.84 7.34
N HIS A 3 -9.62 12.64 6.58
CA HIS A 3 -10.17 13.84 5.93
C HIS A 3 -11.29 13.56 4.93
N SER A 4 -11.31 12.38 4.29
CA SER A 4 -12.32 12.02 3.29
C SER A 4 -13.54 11.31 3.86
N SER A 5 -13.38 10.56 4.97
CA SER A 5 -14.44 9.67 5.47
C SER A 5 -14.86 9.91 6.92
N GLY A 6 -14.09 10.67 7.71
CA GLY A 6 -14.35 10.88 9.13
C GLY A 6 -14.01 9.69 10.04
N TYR A 7 -13.43 8.60 9.51
CA TYR A 7 -13.08 7.42 10.33
C TYR A 7 -11.99 7.77 11.36
N THR A 8 -12.33 7.62 12.64
CA THR A 8 -11.44 7.94 13.76
C THR A 8 -10.44 6.83 14.06
N GLU A 9 -10.76 5.59 13.71
CA GLU A 9 -9.88 4.44 13.88
C GLU A 9 -9.55 3.84 12.52
N ILE A 10 -8.26 3.80 12.19
CA ILE A 10 -7.75 3.30 10.92
C ILE A 10 -6.55 2.42 11.23
N VAL A 11 -6.63 1.15 10.86
CA VAL A 11 -5.53 0.19 11.02
C VAL A 11 -5.18 -0.39 9.66
N ALA A 12 -3.88 -0.40 9.35
CA ALA A 12 -3.36 -0.99 8.12
C ALA A 12 -2.50 -2.21 8.47
N TYR A 13 -2.81 -3.32 7.81
CA TYR A 13 -2.03 -4.55 7.90
C TYR A 13 -1.33 -4.81 6.57
N PHE A 14 -0.16 -5.42 6.64
CA PHE A 14 0.58 -5.88 5.47
C PHE A 14 1.12 -7.27 5.73
N GLN A 15 1.22 -8.07 4.67
CA GLN A 15 1.78 -9.41 4.79
C GLN A 15 3.29 -9.34 4.87
N VAL A 16 3.85 -9.99 5.90
CA VAL A 16 5.28 -10.20 6.05
C VAL A 16 5.55 -11.69 6.18
N ARG A 17 6.69 -12.13 5.64
CA ARG A 17 7.10 -13.53 5.78
C ARG A 17 7.36 -13.85 7.27
N PRO A 18 6.94 -15.00 7.81
CA PRO A 18 7.06 -15.31 9.24
C PRO A 18 8.47 -15.17 9.81
N TRP A 19 9.49 -15.51 9.01
CA TRP A 19 10.89 -15.38 9.43
C TRP A 19 11.30 -13.91 9.68
N VAL A 20 10.71 -12.96 8.95
CA VAL A 20 10.97 -11.52 9.13
C VAL A 20 10.44 -11.06 10.49
N ILE A 21 9.25 -11.54 10.87
CA ILE A 21 8.67 -11.28 12.20
C ILE A 21 9.60 -11.82 13.29
N TRP A 22 10.09 -13.05 13.12
CA TRP A 22 11.01 -13.70 14.06
C TRP A 22 12.33 -12.93 14.20
N ALA A 23 12.96 -12.56 13.08
CA ALA A 23 14.18 -11.76 13.06
C ALA A 23 13.97 -10.41 13.78
N PHE A 24 12.86 -9.72 13.51
CA PHE A 24 12.51 -8.47 14.19
C PHE A 24 12.39 -8.66 15.71
N ARG A 25 11.71 -9.73 16.17
CA ARG A 25 11.57 -10.02 17.61
C ARG A 25 12.91 -10.29 18.28
N LEU A 26 13.78 -11.07 17.63
CA LEU A 26 15.10 -11.41 18.16
C LEU A 26 16.05 -10.19 18.16
N SER A 27 15.84 -9.24 17.25
CA SER A 27 16.63 -8.00 17.18
C SER A 27 16.33 -6.99 18.29
N ARG A 28 15.16 -7.08 18.95
CA ARG A 28 14.71 -6.13 19.99
C ARG A 28 15.69 -5.98 21.17
N PRO A 29 16.15 -7.07 21.83
CA PRO A 29 17.08 -6.96 22.96
C PRO A 29 18.50 -6.49 22.55
N ILE A 30 18.88 -6.68 21.30
CA ILE A 30 20.24 -6.41 20.78
C ILE A 30 20.28 -5.10 19.98
N ARG A 31 19.21 -4.31 20.02
CA ARG A 31 19.07 -3.04 19.27
C ARG A 31 20.18 -2.04 19.56
N PHE A 32 20.76 -2.07 20.77
CA PHE A 32 21.91 -1.22 21.14
C PHE A 32 23.18 -1.60 20.36
N LEU A 33 23.44 -2.87 20.09
CA LEU A 33 24.55 -3.30 19.23
C LEU A 33 24.33 -2.91 17.76
N LEU A 34 23.08 -2.72 17.33
CA LEU A 34 22.69 -2.20 16.00
C LEU A 34 22.65 -0.66 15.93
N ALA A 35 23.03 0.04 17.01
CA ALA A 35 23.07 1.50 17.06
C ALA A 35 24.24 2.16 16.29
N PRO A 36 25.45 1.58 16.19
CA PRO A 36 26.58 2.22 15.53
C PRO A 36 26.29 2.51 14.05
N LYS A 37 26.60 3.74 13.61
CA LYS A 37 26.40 4.21 12.23
C LYS A 37 27.04 3.27 11.20
N ALA A 38 28.25 2.79 11.47
CA ALA A 38 28.96 1.85 10.59
C ALA A 38 28.23 0.52 10.38
N LEU A 39 27.61 -0.03 11.43
CA LEU A 39 26.87 -1.30 11.34
C LEU A 39 25.54 -1.10 10.60
N ARG A 40 24.87 0.03 10.81
CA ARG A 40 23.68 0.42 10.03
C ARG A 40 24.00 0.61 8.55
N ASP A 41 25.10 1.29 8.24
CA ASP A 41 25.54 1.53 6.86
C ASP A 41 25.93 0.21 6.17
N ALA A 42 26.61 -0.70 6.88
CA ALA A 42 26.94 -2.03 6.37
C ALA A 42 25.68 -2.88 6.14
N ALA A 43 24.74 -2.88 7.09
CA ALA A 43 23.46 -3.57 6.95
C ALA A 43 22.62 -2.98 5.79
N GLY A 44 22.61 -1.66 5.62
CA GLY A 44 21.95 -0.97 4.52
C GLY A 44 22.56 -1.34 3.15
N LYS A 45 23.89 -1.38 3.05
CA LYS A 45 24.60 -1.83 1.83
C LYS A 45 24.34 -3.30 1.52
N LEU A 46 24.30 -4.16 2.53
CA LEU A 46 23.98 -5.57 2.37
C LEU A 46 22.53 -5.76 1.95
N ALA A 47 21.58 -5.05 2.57
CA ALA A 47 20.18 -5.05 2.18
C ALA A 47 19.99 -4.55 0.75
N ALA A 48 20.66 -3.47 0.34
CA ALA A 48 20.60 -2.98 -1.04
C ALA A 48 21.18 -3.97 -2.07
N ARG A 49 22.18 -4.78 -1.67
CA ARG A 49 22.74 -5.84 -2.52
C ARG A 49 21.83 -7.07 -2.61
N LEU A 50 21.23 -7.48 -1.50
CA LEU A 50 20.36 -8.67 -1.41
C LEU A 50 18.94 -8.39 -1.90
N TYR A 51 18.47 -7.16 -1.74
CA TYR A 51 17.15 -6.69 -2.12
C TYR A 51 17.28 -5.76 -3.32
N ARG A 52 17.51 -6.35 -4.49
CA ARG A 52 17.03 -5.73 -5.72
C ARG A 52 15.52 -5.89 -5.67
N GLY A 53 14.75 -4.80 -5.73
CA GLY A 53 13.29 -4.88 -5.76
C GLY A 53 12.83 -5.93 -6.77
N PRO A 54 11.63 -6.53 -6.58
CA PRO A 54 11.20 -7.67 -7.39
C PRO A 54 11.46 -7.39 -8.88
N ASP A 55 12.19 -8.29 -9.54
CA ASP A 55 12.49 -8.15 -10.96
C ASP A 55 11.19 -8.16 -11.78
N GLU A 56 11.25 -7.76 -13.05
CA GLU A 56 10.06 -7.69 -13.92
C GLU A 56 9.27 -9.02 -13.98
N ARG A 57 9.95 -10.16 -13.86
CA ARG A 57 9.32 -11.49 -13.86
C ARG A 57 8.61 -11.79 -12.53
N ALA A 58 9.19 -11.37 -11.40
CA ALA A 58 8.59 -11.48 -10.08
C ALA A 58 7.41 -10.52 -9.89
N ARG A 59 7.45 -9.35 -10.55
CA ARG A 59 6.31 -8.42 -10.68
C ARG A 59 5.19 -9.03 -11.52
N ALA A 60 5.50 -9.53 -12.70
CA ALA A 60 4.52 -10.17 -13.59
C ALA A 60 3.83 -11.42 -12.99
N ARG A 61 4.47 -12.13 -12.04
CA ARG A 61 3.88 -13.31 -11.39
C ARG A 61 3.06 -13.03 -10.13
N ASN A 62 3.18 -11.86 -9.51
CA ASN A 62 2.58 -11.57 -8.20
C ASN A 62 1.60 -10.40 -8.28
N GLY A 63 0.30 -10.69 -8.42
CA GLY A 63 -0.74 -9.66 -8.33
C GLY A 63 -0.93 -9.12 -6.91
N ALA A 64 -1.27 -7.84 -6.79
CA ALA A 64 -1.65 -7.24 -5.51
C ALA A 64 -3.05 -7.69 -5.11
N ARG A 65 -3.23 -7.90 -3.80
CA ARG A 65 -4.53 -8.15 -3.16
C ARG A 65 -4.64 -7.25 -1.94
N ILE A 66 -5.65 -6.40 -1.93
CA ILE A 66 -5.92 -5.48 -0.82
C ILE A 66 -7.31 -5.77 -0.32
N TRP A 67 -7.42 -6.08 0.95
CA TRP A 67 -8.68 -6.26 1.64
C TRP A 67 -8.92 -5.04 2.51
N ALA A 68 -10.13 -4.50 2.47
CA ALA A 68 -10.54 -3.36 3.28
C ALA A 68 -11.89 -3.64 3.92
N ARG A 69 -12.02 -3.35 5.22
CA ARG A 69 -13.28 -3.37 5.94
C ARG A 69 -13.49 -2.03 6.61
N ALA A 70 -14.69 -1.51 6.47
CA ALA A 70 -15.18 -0.36 7.22
C ALA A 70 -16.37 -0.80 8.07
N GLU A 71 -16.43 -0.34 9.31
CA GLU A 71 -17.49 -0.65 10.26
C GLU A 71 -17.92 0.63 10.97
N ASP A 72 -19.23 0.80 11.18
CA ASP A 72 -19.78 1.91 11.96
C ASP A 72 -20.04 1.53 13.42
N ARG A 73 -20.53 2.49 14.22
CA ARG A 73 -20.80 2.25 15.65
C ARG A 73 -22.02 1.37 15.92
N ASP A 74 -22.87 1.22 14.92
CA ASP A 74 -24.09 0.40 15.01
C ASP A 74 -23.81 -1.05 14.59
N GLY A 75 -22.56 -1.37 14.22
CA GLY A 75 -22.10 -2.69 13.82
C GLY A 75 -22.34 -3.01 12.34
N ASN A 76 -22.75 -2.02 11.52
CA ASN A 76 -22.84 -2.22 10.08
C ASN A 76 -21.44 -2.23 9.49
N ALA A 77 -21.11 -3.26 8.72
CA ALA A 77 -19.80 -3.40 8.11
C ALA A 77 -19.90 -3.64 6.61
N VAL A 78 -19.00 -3.01 5.85
CA VAL A 78 -18.78 -3.24 4.43
C VAL A 78 -17.37 -3.73 4.24
N THR A 79 -17.19 -4.74 3.39
CA THR A 79 -15.90 -5.34 3.13
C THR A 79 -15.65 -5.47 1.63
N MET A 80 -14.52 -4.94 1.18
CA MET A 80 -14.14 -4.90 -0.23
C MET A 80 -12.80 -5.60 -0.44
N LEU A 81 -12.66 -6.24 -1.59
CA LEU A 81 -11.43 -6.85 -2.08
C LEU A 81 -11.03 -6.19 -3.40
N LEU A 82 -9.84 -5.59 -3.40
CA LEU A 82 -9.16 -5.14 -4.60
C LEU A 82 -8.17 -6.20 -5.06
N ARG A 83 -8.22 -6.54 -6.35
CA ARG A 83 -7.22 -7.34 -7.05
C ARG A 83 -6.63 -6.49 -8.16
N GLY A 84 -5.32 -6.62 -8.38
CA GLY A 84 -4.61 -5.81 -9.35
C GLY A 84 -3.29 -6.41 -9.82
N PRO A 85 -2.55 -5.68 -10.68
CA PRO A 85 -1.15 -6.00 -10.95
C PRO A 85 -0.31 -5.88 -9.66
N ASP A 86 0.98 -6.17 -9.72
CA ASP A 86 1.83 -6.07 -8.54
C ASP A 86 1.80 -4.64 -7.94
N GLY A 87 2.12 -4.53 -6.65
CA GLY A 87 1.99 -3.26 -5.92
C GLY A 87 2.80 -2.10 -6.51
N TYR A 88 3.93 -2.37 -7.18
CA TYR A 88 4.70 -1.31 -7.83
C TYR A 88 4.01 -0.85 -9.10
N GLN A 89 3.59 -1.77 -9.97
CA GLN A 89 2.86 -1.43 -11.19
C GLN A 89 1.57 -0.67 -10.85
N LEU A 90 0.79 -1.15 -9.87
CA LEU A 90 -0.42 -0.46 -9.40
C LEU A 90 -0.15 0.97 -8.94
N THR A 91 0.97 1.19 -8.23
CA THR A 91 1.36 2.53 -7.76
C THR A 91 1.73 3.45 -8.91
N VAL A 92 2.46 2.93 -9.92
CA VAL A 92 2.82 3.69 -11.12
C VAL A 92 1.57 4.07 -11.90
N ASP A 93 0.70 3.10 -12.18
CA ASP A 93 -0.52 3.32 -12.97
C ASP A 93 -1.46 4.32 -12.28
N ALA A 94 -1.64 4.19 -10.96
CA ALA A 94 -2.44 5.14 -10.18
C ALA A 94 -1.84 6.56 -10.20
N ALA A 95 -0.51 6.70 -10.11
CA ALA A 95 0.13 8.00 -10.15
C ALA A 95 -0.01 8.67 -11.52
N LEU A 96 0.17 7.91 -12.61
CA LEU A 96 0.00 8.43 -13.97
C LEU A 96 -1.45 8.83 -14.24
N ALA A 97 -2.42 7.99 -13.88
CA ALA A 97 -3.84 8.31 -14.03
C ALA A 97 -4.25 9.56 -13.22
N ALA A 98 -3.67 9.75 -12.04
CA ALA A 98 -3.89 10.95 -11.24
C ALA A 98 -3.33 12.21 -11.91
N VAL A 99 -2.12 12.12 -12.50
CA VAL A 99 -1.51 13.22 -13.25
C VAL A 99 -2.35 13.57 -14.48
N ASP A 100 -2.78 12.57 -15.25
CA ASP A 100 -3.61 12.77 -16.44
C ASP A 100 -4.93 13.47 -16.09
N ALA A 101 -5.60 13.03 -15.02
CA ALA A 101 -6.84 13.66 -14.55
C ALA A 101 -6.65 15.13 -14.13
N VAL A 102 -5.53 15.45 -13.45
CA VAL A 102 -5.20 16.83 -13.08
C VAL A 102 -4.91 17.68 -14.32
N LEU A 103 -4.13 17.17 -15.28
CA LEU A 103 -3.81 17.87 -16.52
C LEU A 103 -5.04 18.07 -17.42
N ALA A 104 -6.00 17.15 -17.36
CA ALA A 104 -7.29 17.25 -18.03
C ALA A 104 -8.27 18.24 -17.36
N GLY A 105 -7.92 18.80 -16.20
CA GLY A 105 -8.78 19.71 -15.44
C GLY A 105 -9.93 19.03 -14.72
N GLU A 106 -9.84 17.72 -14.46
CA GLU A 106 -10.86 16.97 -13.70
C GLU A 106 -10.80 17.27 -12.19
N VAL A 107 -9.73 17.90 -11.72
CA VAL A 107 -9.50 18.21 -10.31
C VAL A 107 -9.26 19.71 -10.14
N GLU A 108 -10.08 20.34 -9.30
CA GLU A 108 -9.91 21.75 -8.96
C GLU A 108 -8.57 22.01 -8.24
N PRO A 109 -7.98 23.21 -8.36
CA PRO A 109 -6.74 23.55 -7.66
C PRO A 109 -6.90 23.48 -6.13
N GLY A 110 -6.01 22.74 -5.47
CA GLY A 110 -6.00 22.62 -4.01
C GLY A 110 -5.29 21.37 -3.50
N GLY A 111 -5.35 21.16 -2.17
CA GLY A 111 -4.81 19.98 -1.51
C GLY A 111 -5.93 18.98 -1.19
N TYR A 112 -5.87 17.79 -1.77
CA TYR A 112 -6.93 16.79 -1.63
C TYR A 112 -6.37 15.41 -1.29
N THR A 113 -7.20 14.60 -0.64
CA THR A 113 -6.98 13.15 -0.60
C THR A 113 -7.44 12.52 -1.93
N PRO A 114 -6.92 11.34 -2.33
CA PRO A 114 -7.34 10.71 -3.58
C PRO A 114 -8.86 10.48 -3.70
N ALA A 115 -9.51 10.09 -2.60
CA ALA A 115 -10.97 9.88 -2.58
C ALA A 115 -11.75 11.18 -2.83
N MET A 116 -11.23 12.32 -2.38
CA MET A 116 -11.83 13.64 -2.64
C MET A 116 -11.56 14.12 -4.07
N ALA A 117 -10.34 13.92 -4.57
CA ALA A 117 -9.92 14.40 -5.89
C ALA A 117 -10.55 13.61 -7.04
N PHE A 118 -10.65 12.28 -6.90
CA PHE A 118 -10.95 11.39 -8.01
C PHE A 118 -12.21 10.53 -7.81
N GLY A 119 -12.81 10.57 -6.61
CA GLY A 119 -13.98 9.79 -6.25
C GLY A 119 -13.71 8.28 -6.06
N ALA A 120 -14.77 7.54 -5.73
CA ALA A 120 -14.69 6.10 -5.46
C ALA A 120 -14.38 5.25 -6.71
N GLY A 121 -14.78 5.72 -7.90
CA GLY A 121 -14.57 5.02 -9.17
C GLY A 121 -13.17 5.20 -9.78
N PHE A 122 -12.24 5.86 -9.09
CA PHE A 122 -10.88 6.08 -9.63
C PHE A 122 -10.18 4.76 -9.96
N LEU A 123 -10.33 3.76 -9.11
CA LEU A 123 -9.68 2.45 -9.27
C LEU A 123 -10.21 1.68 -10.49
N ASP A 124 -11.45 1.92 -10.90
CA ASP A 124 -12.06 1.27 -12.07
C ASP A 124 -11.43 1.73 -13.39
N ARG A 125 -10.72 2.87 -13.37
CA ARG A 125 -9.97 3.39 -14.52
C ARG A 125 -8.61 2.69 -14.71
N LEU A 126 -8.13 1.96 -13.70
CA LEU A 126 -6.80 1.36 -13.72
C LEU A 126 -6.85 -0.02 -14.38
N ALA A 127 -6.03 -0.19 -15.42
CA ALA A 127 -5.97 -1.44 -16.17
C ALA A 127 -5.58 -2.62 -15.27
N GLY A 128 -6.35 -3.71 -15.36
CA GLY A 128 -6.10 -4.92 -14.59
C GLY A 128 -6.46 -4.80 -13.10
N VAL A 129 -7.11 -3.72 -12.68
CA VAL A 129 -7.65 -3.55 -11.32
C VAL A 129 -9.13 -3.94 -11.31
N SER A 130 -9.54 -4.67 -10.29
CA SER A 130 -10.94 -4.99 -10.02
C SER A 130 -11.24 -4.84 -8.54
N VAL A 131 -12.34 -4.17 -8.21
CA VAL A 131 -12.86 -4.07 -6.85
C VAL A 131 -14.17 -4.86 -6.78
N SER A 132 -14.30 -5.74 -5.80
CA SER A 132 -15.52 -6.51 -5.55
C SER A 132 -15.82 -6.55 -4.07
N ASP A 133 -17.05 -6.93 -3.70
CA ASP A 133 -17.33 -7.37 -2.33
C ASP A 133 -16.36 -8.51 -1.96
N ALA A 134 -15.88 -8.48 -0.72
CA ALA A 134 -15.09 -9.58 -0.22
C ALA A 134 -16.00 -10.79 0.04
N PRO A 135 -15.58 -12.02 -0.29
CA PRO A 135 -16.31 -13.21 0.12
C PRO A 135 -16.42 -13.26 1.65
N ALA A 136 -17.58 -13.71 2.13
CA ALA A 136 -17.89 -13.90 3.55
C ALA A 136 -16.93 -14.88 4.23
#